data_AF-A0A094AUL6-F1
#
_entry.id   AF-A0A094AUL6-F1
#
_cell.length_a   1.000
_cell.length_b   1.000
_cell.length_c   1.000
_cell.angle_alpha   90.00
_cell.angle_beta   90.00
_cell.angle_gamma   90.00
#
_symmetry.space_group_name_H-M   'P 1'
#
loop_
_entity.id
_entity.type
_entity.pdbx_description
1 polymer ?
#
loop_
_entity_poly.entity_id
_entity_poly.type
_entity_poly.pdbx_seq_one_letter_code
_entity_poly.pdbx_strand_id
1 'polypeptide(L)'
;MLPHYHLLGEGGGRNRELLLSKASCRRMYDVSHNEQAHLYTQTQECLWIDKWEDTYAKTQLVEAFFMQSSGFLTGIAVTTEGGECKLIGSIDEEEPLRFEAVIPVEDWICGMVLHIPAIEFVGTTRGDVGETSPKGITIICKSGREIDLGETDRGHSMRAILARPGHQVVGLTAKMAADIPVTTFNCLGLITLLNEDLHDSRILPDSIIRRRHPLIDEVMWKDNGTRFFGTPYWNNPNIRIVSTSGYDLGVVGDDEQAELTPHLLPYEALIWAKDTTELRQLKRVSIFTTYSRGLYTDANTGTVRTESYKICGLGAEFVDEHNGGQRLIGVRGKVEEGKLEDNILLAGPPVSSTSPDTKMGEKKGHGDFRIDLDIDGPGGEIITEVLIGCYGDESVAGFRVRTNRDREAGCHLNSDVGESELMSIKARPNKTLVGVVATFPHGCGGSKDEGLRTYKELTSLEGISMRLGAEEETAEKSSEEDYDYNED
;
A
#
# COMPACT_ATOMS: atom_id res chain seq x y z
N MET A 1 12.52 45.93 13.95
CA MET A 1 11.23 46.60 13.76
C MET A 1 10.61 46.02 12.50
N LEU A 2 9.62 45.15 12.68
CA LEU A 2 8.83 44.57 11.59
C LEU A 2 7.82 45.61 11.10
N PRO A 3 7.56 45.73 9.79
CA PRO A 3 6.39 46.46 9.32
C PRO A 3 5.16 45.57 9.42
N HIS A 4 4.20 46.02 10.23
CA HIS A 4 2.82 45.58 10.18
C HIS A 4 2.21 45.91 8.81
N TYR A 5 1.55 44.94 8.18
CA TYR A 5 0.57 45.19 7.13
C TYR A 5 -0.77 44.55 7.52
N HIS A 6 -1.73 45.41 7.84
CA HIS A 6 -3.15 45.15 7.66
C HIS A 6 -3.62 46.09 6.55
N LEU A 7 -4.35 45.57 5.57
CA LEU A 7 -5.46 46.27 4.90
C LEU A 7 -6.40 45.23 4.27
N LEU A 8 -7.68 45.40 4.61
CA LEU A 8 -8.84 44.58 4.29
C LEU A 8 -9.27 44.75 2.83
N GLY A 9 -9.68 43.64 2.20
CA GLY A 9 -10.65 43.63 1.10
C GLY A 9 -11.98 43.09 1.65
N GLU A 10 -12.96 43.98 1.82
CA GLU A 10 -14.32 43.63 2.26
C GLU A 10 -14.98 42.71 1.22
N GLY A 11 -15.25 41.46 1.61
CA GLY A 11 -15.81 40.40 0.77
C GLY A 11 -14.92 39.15 0.64
N GLY A 12 -13.62 39.24 0.98
CA GLY A 12 -12.69 38.08 0.95
C GLY A 12 -12.30 37.52 2.33
N GLY A 13 -12.49 38.30 3.41
CA GLY A 13 -11.97 37.94 4.74
C GLY A 13 -12.60 36.69 5.36
N ARG A 14 -13.92 36.53 5.23
CA ARG A 14 -14.67 35.46 5.91
C ARG A 14 -14.32 34.05 5.42
N ASN A 15 -14.09 33.90 4.11
CA ASN A 15 -13.74 32.61 3.52
C ASN A 15 -12.29 32.22 3.85
N ARG A 16 -11.37 33.18 3.84
CA ARG A 16 -9.98 32.91 4.23
C ARG A 16 -9.85 32.59 5.72
N GLU A 17 -10.58 33.29 6.59
CA GLU A 17 -10.65 32.97 8.02
C GLU A 17 -11.26 31.59 8.27
N LEU A 18 -12.32 31.22 7.54
CA LEU A 18 -12.89 29.87 7.60
C LEU A 18 -11.86 28.81 7.20
N LEU A 19 -11.20 28.98 6.06
CA LEU A 19 -10.18 28.05 5.57
C LEU A 19 -9.04 27.89 6.59
N LEU A 20 -8.53 28.98 7.13
CA LEU A 20 -7.44 28.94 8.11
C LEU A 20 -7.86 28.36 9.48
N SER A 21 -9.15 28.41 9.84
CA SER A 21 -9.63 27.93 11.15
C SER A 21 -10.18 26.52 11.13
N LYS A 22 -10.67 26.04 9.97
CA LYS A 22 -11.38 24.76 9.85
C LYS A 22 -10.69 23.75 8.94
N ALA A 23 -9.89 24.22 7.97
CA ALA A 23 -9.19 23.29 7.10
C ALA A 23 -8.08 22.60 7.87
N SER A 24 -7.97 21.28 7.67
CA SER A 24 -6.96 20.48 8.36
C SER A 24 -6.44 19.37 7.47
N CYS A 25 -5.19 18.98 7.72
CA CYS A 25 -4.64 17.75 7.18
C CYS A 25 -4.78 16.65 8.24
N ARG A 26 -5.65 15.67 7.98
CA ARG A 26 -5.86 14.54 8.89
C ARG A 26 -4.81 13.44 8.75
N ARG A 27 -4.19 13.30 7.57
CA ARG A 27 -3.23 12.23 7.28
C ARG A 27 -2.10 12.73 6.41
N MET A 28 -0.89 12.42 6.80
CA MET A 28 0.30 12.56 5.97
C MET A 28 0.95 11.20 5.80
N TYR A 29 1.51 10.98 4.63
CA TYR A 29 2.21 9.75 4.30
C TYR A 29 3.66 10.08 3.99
N ASP A 30 4.57 9.18 4.36
CA ASP A 30 5.94 9.25 3.86
C ASP A 30 5.93 8.90 2.38
N VAL A 31 6.65 9.68 1.60
CA VAL A 31 6.70 9.57 0.14
C VAL A 31 8.13 9.47 -0.40
N SER A 32 9.12 9.67 0.48
CA SER A 32 10.53 9.52 0.16
C SER A 32 11.27 8.74 1.25
N HIS A 33 12.25 7.93 0.84
CA HIS A 33 13.26 7.37 1.73
C HIS A 33 14.53 8.18 1.54
N ASN A 34 14.93 8.92 2.58
CA ASN A 34 16.20 9.63 2.62
C ASN A 34 16.65 9.75 4.08
N GLU A 35 17.68 8.97 4.46
CA GLU A 35 18.20 8.93 5.84
C GLU A 35 18.62 10.31 6.38
N GLN A 36 19.09 11.20 5.51
CA GLN A 36 19.52 12.55 5.90
C GLN A 36 18.35 13.54 6.01
N ALA A 37 17.29 13.32 5.24
CA ALA A 37 16.14 14.23 5.19
C ALA A 37 15.24 14.13 6.44
N HIS A 38 15.27 12.99 7.16
CA HIS A 38 14.51 12.81 8.41
C HIS A 38 15.06 13.64 9.58
N LEU A 39 16.32 14.08 9.53
CA LEU A 39 16.97 14.81 10.63
C LEU A 39 16.61 16.30 10.67
N TYR A 40 16.16 16.88 9.56
CA TYR A 40 15.87 18.30 9.42
C TYR A 40 14.64 18.51 8.54
N THR A 41 13.43 18.47 9.11
CA THR A 41 12.19 18.67 8.33
C THR A 41 11.57 20.03 8.57
N GLN A 42 11.33 20.80 7.50
CA GLN A 42 10.45 21.96 7.52
C GLN A 42 9.08 21.57 6.98
N THR A 43 8.02 21.91 7.74
CA THR A 43 6.65 21.76 7.27
C THR A 43 6.24 23.00 6.47
N GLN A 44 5.69 22.80 5.27
CA GLN A 44 5.05 23.81 4.46
C GLN A 44 3.57 23.48 4.29
N GLU A 45 2.71 24.48 4.45
CA GLU A 45 1.28 24.38 4.20
C GLU A 45 0.89 25.40 3.15
N CYS A 46 0.13 24.96 2.15
CA CYS A 46 -0.27 25.81 1.05
C CYS A 46 -1.76 25.60 0.73
N LEU A 47 -2.57 26.62 1.01
CA LEU A 47 -3.95 26.68 0.55
C LEU A 47 -3.96 27.13 -0.91
N TRP A 48 -4.57 26.33 -1.77
CA TRP A 48 -4.66 26.59 -3.22
C TRP A 48 -5.83 27.50 -3.59
N ILE A 49 -6.77 27.69 -2.68
CA ILE A 49 -7.93 28.56 -2.87
C ILE A 49 -7.85 29.76 -1.92
N ASP A 50 -8.17 30.93 -2.44
CA ASP A 50 -8.38 32.14 -1.64
C ASP A 50 -9.88 32.30 -1.31
N LYS A 51 -10.75 31.82 -2.20
CA LYS A 51 -12.21 31.85 -2.06
C LYS A 51 -12.82 30.53 -2.53
N TRP A 52 -14.01 30.21 -2.02
CA TRP A 52 -14.68 28.98 -2.40
C TRP A 52 -15.06 28.93 -3.89
N GLU A 53 -15.39 30.09 -4.48
CA GLU A 53 -15.67 30.28 -5.91
C GLU A 53 -14.54 29.79 -6.81
N ASP A 54 -13.30 29.79 -6.31
CA ASP A 54 -12.13 29.33 -7.06
C ASP A 54 -12.26 27.85 -7.48
N THR A 55 -13.06 27.06 -6.77
CA THR A 55 -13.28 25.63 -7.07
C THR A 55 -14.27 25.37 -8.19
N TYR A 56 -15.25 26.26 -8.41
CA TYR A 56 -16.40 25.98 -9.29
C TYR A 56 -16.72 27.08 -10.30
N ALA A 57 -16.07 28.24 -10.23
CA ALA A 57 -16.34 29.37 -11.14
C ALA A 57 -15.15 29.74 -12.03
N LYS A 58 -13.98 29.12 -11.78
CA LYS A 58 -12.72 29.49 -12.43
C LYS A 58 -12.02 28.25 -12.98
N THR A 59 -11.14 28.49 -13.94
CA THR A 59 -10.20 27.49 -14.45
C THR A 59 -8.95 27.47 -13.57
N GLN A 60 -8.30 26.32 -13.42
CA GLN A 60 -7.02 26.18 -12.72
C GLN A 60 -5.94 25.66 -13.65
N LEU A 61 -4.73 26.17 -13.48
CA LEU A 61 -3.51 25.58 -13.99
C LEU A 61 -2.81 24.86 -12.84
N VAL A 62 -2.57 23.56 -13.00
CA VAL A 62 -1.75 22.76 -12.09
C VAL A 62 -0.41 22.54 -12.74
N GLU A 63 0.67 22.79 -12.01
CA GLU A 63 2.05 22.60 -12.45
C GLU A 63 2.76 21.66 -11.47
N ALA A 64 3.52 20.71 -12.00
CA ALA A 64 4.38 19.82 -11.23
C ALA A 64 5.83 19.98 -11.70
N PHE A 65 6.74 20.11 -10.74
CA PHE A 65 8.15 20.35 -10.97
C PHE A 65 8.96 19.16 -10.47
N PHE A 66 9.84 18.64 -11.32
CA PHE A 66 10.69 17.51 -11.03
C PHE A 66 12.14 17.88 -11.26
N MET A 67 13.02 17.37 -10.40
CA MET A 67 14.45 17.55 -10.52
C MET A 67 14.97 16.92 -11.81
N GLN A 68 15.78 17.64 -12.59
CA GLN A 68 16.24 17.17 -13.89
C GLN A 68 17.19 15.96 -13.77
N SER A 69 18.00 15.94 -12.72
CA SER A 69 19.01 14.89 -12.49
C SER A 69 18.43 13.54 -12.08
N SER A 70 17.41 13.53 -11.21
CA SER A 70 16.83 12.31 -10.60
C SER A 70 15.41 12.00 -11.09
N GLY A 71 14.69 13.00 -11.59
CA GLY A 71 13.27 12.95 -11.90
C GLY A 71 12.37 13.02 -10.65
N PHE A 72 12.89 13.37 -9.48
CA PHE A 72 12.11 13.45 -8.25
C PHE A 72 11.27 14.72 -8.15
N LEU A 73 10.06 14.59 -7.63
CA LEU A 73 9.12 15.70 -7.44
C LEU A 73 9.63 16.66 -6.36
N THR A 74 9.78 17.93 -6.72
CA THR A 74 10.26 19.00 -5.83
C THR A 74 9.21 20.07 -5.56
N GLY A 75 8.21 20.21 -6.45
CA GLY A 75 7.21 21.27 -6.32
C GLY A 75 5.88 20.94 -6.98
N ILE A 76 4.79 21.43 -6.37
CA ILE A 76 3.45 21.43 -6.96
C ILE A 76 2.90 22.84 -6.84
N ALA A 77 2.43 23.41 -7.93
CA ALA A 77 1.77 24.71 -7.93
C ALA A 77 0.35 24.64 -8.48
N VAL A 78 -0.54 25.43 -7.90
CA VAL A 78 -1.89 25.64 -8.42
C VAL A 78 -2.09 27.13 -8.62
N THR A 79 -2.44 27.51 -9.84
CA THR A 79 -2.79 28.88 -10.22
C THR A 79 -4.24 28.92 -10.65
N THR A 80 -5.08 29.61 -9.88
CA THR A 80 -6.47 29.85 -10.26
C THR A 80 -6.56 31.06 -11.18
N GLU A 81 -7.48 31.05 -12.15
CA GLU A 81 -7.74 32.18 -13.07
C GLU A 81 -7.87 33.53 -12.33
N GLY A 82 -7.01 34.48 -12.70
CA GLY A 82 -6.96 35.81 -12.08
C GLY A 82 -6.41 35.83 -10.64
N GLY A 83 -5.88 34.71 -10.15
CA GLY A 83 -5.23 34.57 -8.84
C GLY A 83 -3.71 34.49 -8.94
N GLU A 84 -3.07 34.40 -7.79
CA GLU A 84 -1.62 34.16 -7.68
C GLU A 84 -1.30 32.67 -7.79
N CYS A 85 -0.09 32.36 -8.28
CA CYS A 85 0.46 31.02 -8.22
C CYS A 85 0.74 30.63 -6.77
N LYS A 86 0.13 29.53 -6.31
CA LYS A 86 0.32 28.97 -4.98
C LYS A 86 1.20 27.72 -5.07
N LEU A 87 2.50 27.91 -4.85
CA LEU A 87 3.52 26.85 -4.87
C LEU A 87 3.66 26.22 -3.48
N ILE A 88 3.78 24.90 -3.44
CA ILE A 88 4.35 24.15 -2.32
C ILE A 88 5.57 23.39 -2.83
N GLY A 89 6.65 23.40 -2.05
CA GLY A 89 7.93 22.86 -2.49
C GLY A 89 8.88 23.91 -3.04
N SER A 90 9.76 23.49 -3.95
CA SER A 90 10.87 24.28 -4.47
C SER A 90 11.03 24.12 -5.99
N ILE A 91 11.52 25.20 -6.60
CA ILE A 91 11.90 25.30 -8.01
C ILE A 91 13.35 25.82 -8.08
N ASP A 92 14.19 25.43 -7.11
CA ASP A 92 15.54 26.03 -6.95
C ASP A 92 16.57 25.54 -8.00
N GLU A 93 16.26 24.48 -8.74
CA GLU A 93 17.08 24.04 -9.87
C GLU A 93 16.95 25.03 -11.04
N GLU A 94 18.03 25.28 -11.79
CA GLU A 94 17.99 26.26 -12.90
C GLU A 94 17.02 25.84 -14.02
N GLU A 95 16.89 24.52 -14.28
CA GLU A 95 16.03 23.97 -15.35
C GLU A 95 15.27 22.71 -14.88
N PRO A 96 14.28 22.85 -13.97
CA PRO A 96 13.49 21.71 -13.54
C PRO A 96 12.57 21.23 -14.66
N LEU A 97 12.31 19.93 -14.69
CA LEU A 97 11.30 19.35 -15.57
C LEU A 97 9.92 19.81 -15.10
N ARG A 98 9.21 20.54 -15.96
CA ARG A 98 7.88 21.10 -15.67
C ARG A 98 6.83 20.38 -16.50
N PHE A 99 5.78 19.93 -15.82
CA PHE A 99 4.56 19.41 -16.44
C PHE A 99 3.38 20.26 -15.99
N GLU A 100 2.45 20.53 -16.90
CA GLU A 100 1.29 21.37 -16.59
C GLU A 100 0.00 20.81 -17.16
N ALA A 101 -1.10 21.09 -16.48
CA ALA A 101 -2.43 20.70 -16.92
C ALA A 101 -3.49 21.71 -16.50
N VAL A 102 -4.53 21.81 -17.31
CA VAL A 102 -5.66 22.70 -17.09
C VAL A 102 -6.85 21.92 -16.53
N ILE A 103 -7.35 22.38 -15.39
CA ILE A 103 -8.59 21.92 -14.78
C ILE A 103 -9.70 22.92 -15.12
N PRO A 104 -10.76 22.50 -15.83
CA PRO A 104 -11.86 23.36 -16.18
C PRO A 104 -12.72 23.64 -14.95
N VAL A 105 -13.54 24.67 -15.11
CA VAL A 105 -14.60 25.05 -14.18
C VAL A 105 -15.45 23.82 -13.79
N GLU A 106 -15.79 23.72 -12.51
CA GLU A 106 -16.58 22.62 -11.90
C GLU A 106 -15.88 21.25 -11.78
N ASP A 107 -14.60 21.12 -12.15
CA ASP A 107 -13.87 19.85 -12.10
C ASP A 107 -12.73 19.86 -11.07
N TRP A 108 -12.97 20.45 -9.91
CA TRP A 108 -11.95 20.69 -8.87
C TRP A 108 -11.16 19.44 -8.44
N ILE A 109 -9.96 19.64 -7.91
CA ILE A 109 -9.10 18.58 -7.37
C ILE A 109 -9.78 17.92 -6.16
N CYS A 110 -9.82 16.59 -6.13
CA CYS A 110 -10.36 15.81 -5.01
C CYS A 110 -9.35 14.81 -4.43
N GLY A 111 -8.16 14.74 -5.02
CA GLY A 111 -7.02 14.00 -4.53
C GLY A 111 -5.94 13.77 -5.59
N MET A 112 -4.95 12.97 -5.23
CA MET A 112 -3.79 12.67 -6.07
C MET A 112 -3.31 11.22 -5.84
N VAL A 113 -2.70 10.63 -6.85
CA VAL A 113 -1.92 9.39 -6.74
C VAL A 113 -0.46 9.74 -6.94
N LEU A 114 0.38 9.36 -6.00
CA LEU A 114 1.82 9.52 -6.09
C LEU A 114 2.43 8.24 -6.66
N HIS A 115 3.28 8.39 -7.66
CA HIS A 115 4.02 7.30 -8.31
C HIS A 115 5.44 7.27 -7.77
N ILE A 116 5.71 6.37 -6.85
CA ILE A 116 6.97 6.28 -6.10
C ILE A 116 7.74 5.03 -6.58
N PRO A 117 8.99 5.17 -7.02
CA PRO A 117 9.83 4.03 -7.35
C PRO A 117 9.90 3.05 -6.19
N ALA A 118 9.71 1.76 -6.49
CA ALA A 118 9.85 0.71 -5.51
C ALA A 118 11.28 0.72 -4.97
N ILE A 119 11.40 0.58 -3.67
CA ILE A 119 12.70 0.50 -3.01
C ILE A 119 13.28 -0.89 -3.26
N GLU A 120 14.41 -0.95 -3.97
CA GLU A 120 15.13 -2.19 -4.23
C GLU A 120 16.24 -2.38 -3.19
N PHE A 121 16.16 -3.47 -2.42
CA PHE A 121 17.23 -3.86 -1.51
C PHE A 121 18.34 -4.56 -2.32
N VAL A 122 19.38 -3.83 -2.69
CA VAL A 122 20.51 -4.37 -3.46
C VAL A 122 21.74 -4.49 -2.56
N GLY A 123 22.11 -5.71 -2.16
CA GLY A 123 23.41 -6.02 -1.55
C GLY A 123 23.38 -6.57 -0.12
N THR A 124 24.52 -7.11 0.33
CA THR A 124 24.75 -7.73 1.64
C THR A 124 25.13 -6.73 2.75
N THR A 125 25.08 -5.44 2.48
CA THR A 125 25.38 -4.39 3.45
C THR A 125 24.10 -3.68 3.84
N ARG A 126 23.81 -3.74 5.14
CA ARG A 126 22.70 -3.15 5.88
C ARG A 126 22.70 -1.61 5.82
N GLY A 127 22.75 -0.99 4.64
CA GLY A 127 22.84 0.47 4.56
C GLY A 127 23.14 1.07 3.20
N ASP A 128 22.47 0.65 2.13
CA ASP A 128 22.36 1.53 0.96
C ASP A 128 21.03 1.28 0.25
N VAL A 129 19.95 1.52 0.99
CA VAL A 129 18.64 1.67 0.39
C VAL A 129 18.67 2.99 -0.37
N GLY A 130 18.72 2.93 -1.70
CA GLY A 130 18.82 4.13 -2.53
C GLY A 130 17.68 5.12 -2.24
N GLU A 131 17.98 6.42 -2.36
CA GLU A 131 16.98 7.47 -2.19
C GLU A 131 15.79 7.24 -3.13
N THR A 132 14.56 7.28 -2.60
CA THR A 132 13.34 7.26 -3.41
C THR A 132 12.49 8.48 -3.12
N SER A 133 11.75 8.95 -4.11
CA SER A 133 10.81 10.07 -4.04
C SER A 133 9.80 9.95 -5.20
N PRO A 134 8.61 10.59 -5.17
CA PRO A 134 7.67 10.51 -6.26
C PRO A 134 8.30 10.98 -7.59
N LYS A 135 8.13 10.19 -8.65
CA LYS A 135 8.57 10.53 -10.02
C LYS A 135 7.43 10.98 -10.93
N GLY A 136 6.20 10.78 -10.49
CA GLY A 136 5.00 11.23 -11.17
C GLY A 136 3.85 11.41 -10.20
N ILE A 137 2.86 12.20 -10.61
CA ILE A 137 1.60 12.38 -9.90
C ILE A 137 0.43 12.26 -10.88
N THR A 138 -0.64 11.62 -10.44
CA THR A 138 -1.93 11.64 -11.14
C THR A 138 -2.91 12.47 -10.32
N ILE A 139 -3.37 13.59 -10.84
CA ILE A 139 -4.40 14.41 -10.21
C ILE A 139 -5.76 13.81 -10.48
N ILE A 140 -6.57 13.61 -9.44
CA ILE A 140 -7.94 13.13 -9.56
C ILE A 140 -8.90 14.31 -9.37
N CYS A 141 -9.76 14.53 -10.35
CA CYS A 141 -10.73 15.63 -10.37
C CYS A 141 -12.15 15.16 -9.97
N LYS A 142 -13.03 16.10 -9.59
CA LYS A 142 -14.41 15.81 -9.13
C LYS A 142 -15.28 15.10 -10.18
N SER A 143 -15.00 15.28 -11.47
CA SER A 143 -15.65 14.53 -12.56
C SER A 143 -15.20 13.08 -12.66
N GLY A 144 -14.13 12.69 -11.96
CA GLY A 144 -13.47 11.38 -12.09
C GLY A 144 -12.38 11.37 -13.16
N ARG A 145 -12.13 12.52 -13.81
CA ARG A 145 -11.00 12.70 -14.72
C ARG A 145 -9.68 12.58 -13.97
N GLU A 146 -8.78 11.77 -14.53
CA GLU A 146 -7.41 11.59 -14.06
C GLU A 146 -6.46 12.33 -15.00
N ILE A 147 -5.48 13.03 -14.44
CA ILE A 147 -4.50 13.84 -15.19
C ILE A 147 -3.10 13.45 -14.72
N ASP A 148 -2.31 12.90 -15.65
CA ASP A 148 -0.96 12.45 -15.38
C ASP A 148 0.09 13.55 -15.60
N LEU A 149 1.00 13.70 -14.65
CA LEU A 149 2.13 14.65 -14.68
C LEU A 149 3.41 13.93 -14.24
N GLY A 150 4.48 14.00 -15.04
CA GLY A 150 5.74 13.27 -14.77
C GLY A 150 5.70 11.80 -15.21
N GLU A 151 6.48 10.94 -14.54
CA GLU A 151 6.57 9.51 -14.85
C GLU A 151 5.45 8.70 -14.14
N THR A 152 4.32 8.48 -14.81
CA THR A 152 3.15 7.75 -14.24
C THR A 152 2.95 6.33 -14.78
N ASP A 153 3.69 5.93 -15.82
CA ASP A 153 3.47 4.68 -16.57
C ASP A 153 4.59 3.64 -16.44
N ARG A 154 5.57 3.87 -15.55
CA ARG A 154 6.77 3.02 -15.39
C ARG A 154 6.64 1.87 -14.39
N GLY A 155 5.42 1.54 -13.97
CA GLY A 155 5.20 0.48 -12.98
C GLY A 155 5.70 0.84 -11.57
N HIS A 156 5.72 2.14 -11.26
CA HIS A 156 5.98 2.62 -9.91
C HIS A 156 4.88 2.18 -8.94
N SER A 157 5.24 2.13 -7.66
CA SER A 157 4.26 1.91 -6.59
C SER A 157 3.40 3.16 -6.45
N MET A 158 2.14 2.96 -6.08
CA MET A 158 1.09 3.97 -6.13
C MET A 158 0.54 4.23 -4.73
N ARG A 159 0.67 5.47 -4.26
CA ARG A 159 0.07 5.97 -3.01
C ARG A 159 -1.04 6.94 -3.34
N ALA A 160 -2.29 6.56 -3.07
CA ALA A 160 -3.41 7.46 -3.29
C ALA A 160 -3.69 8.31 -2.04
N ILE A 161 -3.57 9.63 -2.17
CA ILE A 161 -3.93 10.61 -1.13
C ILE A 161 -5.18 11.33 -1.59
N LEU A 162 -6.31 11.07 -0.93
CA LEU A 162 -7.64 11.40 -1.44
C LEU A 162 -8.49 11.99 -0.31
N ALA A 163 -9.31 13.01 -0.62
CA ALA A 163 -10.24 13.57 0.37
C ALA A 163 -11.25 12.54 0.92
N ARG A 164 -11.59 12.64 2.21
CA ARG A 164 -12.65 11.78 2.77
C ARG A 164 -14.02 12.13 2.17
N PRO A 165 -14.99 11.20 2.17
CA PRO A 165 -16.39 11.54 1.89
C PRO A 165 -16.82 12.73 2.75
N GLY A 166 -17.61 13.64 2.17
CA GLY A 166 -18.03 14.84 2.87
C GLY A 166 -16.93 15.88 3.08
N HIS A 167 -15.73 15.70 2.50
CA HIS A 167 -14.65 16.70 2.56
C HIS A 167 -14.25 17.18 1.15
N GLN A 168 -13.70 18.39 1.10
CA GLN A 168 -13.14 18.99 -0.11
C GLN A 168 -11.67 19.32 0.08
N VAL A 169 -10.86 19.11 -0.96
CA VAL A 169 -9.46 19.53 -0.96
C VAL A 169 -9.39 21.05 -1.09
N VAL A 170 -8.61 21.69 -0.23
CA VAL A 170 -8.39 23.14 -0.28
C VAL A 170 -6.91 23.50 -0.35
N GLY A 171 -6.02 22.51 -0.18
CA GLY A 171 -4.59 22.72 -0.24
C GLY A 171 -3.80 21.44 -0.02
N LEU A 172 -2.49 21.62 0.16
CA LEU A 172 -1.53 20.56 0.42
C LEU A 172 -0.64 20.94 1.60
N THR A 173 -0.25 19.96 2.38
CA THR A 173 0.82 20.07 3.37
C THR A 173 1.95 19.12 3.00
N ALA A 174 3.18 19.56 3.25
CA ALA A 174 4.38 18.80 2.95
C ALA A 174 5.42 18.96 4.04
N LYS A 175 6.20 17.91 4.29
CA LYS A 175 7.47 17.99 5.03
C LYS A 175 8.61 17.83 4.03
N MET A 176 9.63 18.69 4.14
CA MET A 176 10.80 18.67 3.25
C MET A 176 12.08 18.85 4.06
N ALA A 177 13.22 18.45 3.49
CA ALA A 177 14.52 18.70 4.10
C ALA A 177 14.78 20.22 4.21
N ALA A 178 15.09 20.72 5.40
CA ALA A 178 15.20 22.15 5.67
C ALA A 178 16.51 22.79 5.13
N ASP A 179 17.59 22.00 4.97
CA ASP A 179 18.95 22.51 4.79
C ASP A 179 19.81 21.74 3.76
N ILE A 180 19.21 20.84 2.97
CA ILE A 180 19.90 20.07 1.93
C ILE A 180 19.43 20.57 0.56
N PRO A 181 20.32 20.75 -0.44
CA PRO A 181 19.91 21.14 -1.81
C PRO A 181 19.01 20.11 -2.52
N VAL A 182 18.68 18.99 -1.85
CA VAL A 182 17.70 18.02 -2.32
C VAL A 182 16.35 18.41 -1.70
N THR A 183 15.60 19.23 -2.44
CA THR A 183 14.30 19.78 -2.04
C THR A 183 13.14 18.85 -2.44
N THR A 184 13.27 17.56 -2.11
CA THR A 184 12.21 16.58 -2.34
C THR A 184 11.21 16.56 -1.18
N PHE A 185 10.01 16.06 -1.46
CA PHE A 185 8.99 15.88 -0.43
C PHE A 185 9.29 14.64 0.41
N ASN A 186 9.45 14.75 1.72
CA ASN A 186 9.55 13.60 2.63
C ASN A 186 8.18 13.03 2.95
N CYS A 187 7.23 13.92 3.25
CA CYS A 187 5.84 13.56 3.53
C CYS A 187 4.90 14.48 2.75
N LEU A 188 3.74 13.94 2.36
CA LEU A 188 2.66 14.70 1.74
C LEU A 188 1.32 14.36 2.37
N GLY A 189 0.44 15.36 2.48
CA GLY A 189 -0.94 15.21 2.93
C GLY A 189 -1.84 16.28 2.34
N LEU A 190 -3.13 15.95 2.17
CA LEU A 190 -4.11 16.92 1.67
C LEU A 190 -4.67 17.73 2.83
N ILE A 191 -4.73 19.05 2.63
CA ILE A 191 -5.52 19.92 3.48
C ILE A 191 -6.96 19.88 2.98
N THR A 192 -7.88 19.49 3.85
CA THR A 192 -9.29 19.34 3.51
C THR A 192 -10.21 20.11 4.44
N LEU A 193 -11.39 20.46 3.94
CA LEU A 193 -12.45 21.13 4.68
C LEU A 193 -13.73 20.28 4.63
N LEU A 194 -14.47 20.22 5.75
CA LEU A 194 -15.76 19.54 5.82
C LEU A 194 -16.83 20.29 5.01
N ASN A 195 -17.67 19.53 4.31
CA ASN A 195 -18.81 20.07 3.56
C ASN A 195 -19.82 20.80 4.46
N GLU A 196 -19.93 20.43 5.74
CA GLU A 196 -20.84 21.08 6.68
C GLU A 196 -20.38 22.48 7.06
N ASP A 197 -19.06 22.71 7.14
CA ASP A 197 -18.46 24.01 7.41
C ASP A 197 -18.62 24.98 6.20
N LEU A 198 -19.01 24.46 5.03
CA LEU A 198 -19.16 25.24 3.81
C LEU A 198 -20.50 26.01 3.72
N HIS A 199 -21.51 25.68 4.53
CA HIS A 199 -22.81 26.38 4.62
C HIS A 199 -23.41 26.80 3.25
N ASP A 200 -23.33 28.10 2.90
CA ASP A 200 -23.90 28.72 1.68
C ASP A 200 -23.10 28.44 0.39
N SER A 201 -21.97 27.77 0.54
CA SER A 201 -21.04 27.47 -0.54
C SER A 201 -21.52 26.30 -1.40
N ARG A 202 -21.36 26.42 -2.72
CA ARG A 202 -21.69 25.34 -3.65
C ARG A 202 -20.78 24.14 -3.43
N ILE A 203 -21.32 23.03 -2.93
CA ILE A 203 -20.61 21.77 -2.82
C ILE A 203 -20.62 21.08 -4.20
N LEU A 204 -19.43 20.90 -4.78
CA LEU A 204 -19.30 20.09 -5.99
C LEU A 204 -19.57 18.61 -5.70
N PRO A 205 -20.43 17.93 -6.50
CA PRO A 205 -20.67 16.50 -6.36
C PRO A 205 -19.38 15.74 -6.67
N ASP A 206 -19.11 14.69 -5.91
CA ASP A 206 -17.98 13.81 -6.16
C ASP A 206 -18.46 12.63 -7.00
N SER A 207 -18.03 12.52 -8.26
CA SER A 207 -18.37 11.34 -9.08
C SER A 207 -17.59 10.09 -8.64
N ILE A 208 -16.60 10.27 -7.77
CA ILE A 208 -15.80 9.19 -7.23
C ILE A 208 -16.63 8.50 -6.16
N ILE A 209 -16.89 7.21 -6.36
CA ILE A 209 -17.78 6.40 -5.53
C ILE A 209 -17.09 6.09 -4.20
N ARG A 210 -17.01 7.06 -3.28
CA ARG A 210 -16.28 6.92 -2.01
C ARG A 210 -17.19 6.39 -0.89
N ARG A 211 -17.57 5.11 -0.92
CA ARG A 211 -17.90 4.37 0.32
C ARG A 211 -16.63 3.70 0.80
N ARG A 212 -15.84 4.37 1.65
CA ARG A 212 -14.48 3.91 1.96
C ARG A 212 -14.33 3.08 3.22
N HIS A 213 -13.35 2.20 3.14
CA HIS A 213 -12.74 1.54 4.28
C HIS A 213 -11.39 2.23 4.53
N PRO A 214 -11.13 2.81 5.73
CA PRO A 214 -9.94 3.62 6.01
C PRO A 214 -8.61 2.96 5.59
N LEU A 215 -8.52 1.64 5.79
CA LEU A 215 -7.33 0.86 5.46
C LEU A 215 -6.95 0.86 3.97
N ILE A 216 -7.90 1.06 3.04
CA ILE A 216 -7.58 1.02 1.59
C ILE A 216 -6.68 2.19 1.15
N ASP A 217 -6.80 3.31 1.87
CA ASP A 217 -6.03 4.52 1.62
C ASP A 217 -4.65 4.46 2.32
N GLU A 218 -4.47 3.52 3.24
CA GLU A 218 -3.22 3.30 3.99
C GLU A 218 -2.26 2.34 3.28
N VAL A 219 -2.67 1.75 2.16
CA VAL A 219 -1.82 0.84 1.38
C VAL A 219 -1.00 1.58 0.31
N MET A 220 0.32 1.33 0.28
CA MET A 220 1.16 1.64 -0.89
C MET A 220 0.97 0.49 -1.87
N TRP A 221 0.30 0.72 -2.99
CA TRP A 221 -0.04 -0.35 -3.91
C TRP A 221 1.09 -0.58 -4.91
N LYS A 222 1.48 -1.84 -5.16
CA LYS A 222 2.42 -2.15 -6.26
C LYS A 222 1.81 -1.87 -7.65
N ASP A 223 0.48 -1.99 -7.79
CA ASP A 223 -0.28 -1.69 -9.00
C ASP A 223 -1.65 -1.10 -8.66
N ASN A 224 -2.38 -0.55 -9.64
CA ASN A 224 -3.70 0.03 -9.37
C ASN A 224 -4.86 -0.98 -9.33
N GLY A 225 -4.67 -2.24 -9.74
CA GLY A 225 -5.72 -3.26 -9.71
C GLY A 225 -6.77 -3.19 -10.82
N THR A 226 -6.70 -2.22 -11.72
CA THR A 226 -7.69 -2.01 -12.80
C THR A 226 -7.81 -3.24 -13.69
N ARG A 227 -6.73 -4.03 -13.85
CA ARG A 227 -6.74 -5.31 -14.58
C ARG A 227 -7.72 -6.35 -14.02
N PHE A 228 -8.03 -6.29 -12.73
CA PHE A 228 -8.94 -7.23 -12.08
C PHE A 228 -10.36 -6.70 -12.04
N PHE A 229 -10.54 -5.42 -11.71
CA PHE A 229 -11.85 -4.87 -11.36
C PHE A 229 -12.38 -3.80 -12.31
N GLY A 230 -11.61 -3.40 -13.32
CA GLY A 230 -11.96 -2.31 -14.23
C GLY A 230 -11.85 -0.91 -13.62
N THR A 231 -11.58 -0.81 -12.32
CA THR A 231 -11.34 0.44 -11.59
C THR A 231 -10.17 0.28 -10.62
N PRO A 232 -9.46 1.36 -10.26
CA PRO A 232 -8.41 1.29 -9.25
C PRO A 232 -8.89 0.80 -7.88
N TYR A 233 -8.03 0.16 -7.09
CA TYR A 233 -8.39 -0.34 -5.75
C TYR A 233 -9.04 0.76 -4.87
N TRP A 234 -8.41 1.93 -4.76
CA TRP A 234 -8.88 3.08 -3.97
C TRP A 234 -10.15 3.76 -4.49
N ASN A 235 -10.62 3.38 -5.68
CA ASN A 235 -11.87 3.84 -6.29
C ASN A 235 -12.90 2.70 -6.47
N ASN A 236 -12.63 1.51 -5.91
CA ASN A 236 -13.55 0.38 -6.02
C ASN A 236 -14.49 0.33 -4.80
N PRO A 237 -15.81 0.55 -4.97
CA PRO A 237 -16.74 0.57 -3.85
C PRO A 237 -17.01 -0.80 -3.23
N ASN A 238 -16.71 -1.89 -3.94
CA ASN A 238 -17.02 -3.26 -3.51
C ASN A 238 -15.88 -3.89 -2.71
N ILE A 239 -14.66 -3.39 -2.85
CA ILE A 239 -13.47 -3.93 -2.19
C ILE A 239 -13.38 -3.40 -0.76
N ARG A 240 -13.01 -4.28 0.17
CA ARG A 240 -12.71 -3.96 1.56
C ARG A 240 -11.47 -4.71 2.01
N ILE A 241 -10.57 -4.00 2.68
CA ILE A 241 -9.45 -4.63 3.38
C ILE A 241 -9.95 -5.12 4.72
N VAL A 242 -9.63 -6.36 5.06
CA VAL A 242 -9.92 -6.98 6.35
C VAL A 242 -8.58 -7.16 7.04
N SER A 243 -8.41 -6.54 8.21
CA SER A 243 -7.19 -6.68 9.01
C SER A 243 -7.40 -7.46 10.30
N THR A 244 -6.35 -8.17 10.74
CA THR A 244 -6.29 -8.82 12.06
C THR A 244 -5.87 -7.88 13.17
N SER A 245 -5.21 -6.77 12.85
CA SER A 245 -4.80 -5.77 13.83
C SER A 245 -5.89 -4.69 13.93
N GLY A 246 -6.21 -4.27 15.15
CA GLY A 246 -7.01 -3.07 15.40
C GLY A 246 -6.21 -1.78 15.19
N TYR A 247 -5.03 -1.87 14.58
CA TYR A 247 -4.08 -0.79 14.38
C TYR A 247 -4.08 -0.36 12.91
N ASP A 248 -3.87 0.93 12.66
CA ASP A 248 -3.73 1.49 11.31
C ASP A 248 -2.60 0.76 10.56
N LEU A 249 -2.83 0.46 9.27
CA LEU A 249 -1.82 -0.13 8.39
C LEU A 249 -0.68 0.87 8.19
N GLY A 250 0.34 0.78 9.03
CA GLY A 250 1.52 1.64 8.96
C GLY A 250 1.90 2.34 10.26
N VAL A 251 1.22 2.08 11.38
CA VAL A 251 1.70 2.48 12.70
C VAL A 251 2.15 1.23 13.46
N VAL A 252 3.28 0.67 13.03
CA VAL A 252 4.16 -0.03 13.98
C VAL A 252 4.82 1.08 14.80
N GLY A 253 4.99 0.88 16.11
CA GLY A 253 5.40 1.91 17.07
C GLY A 253 6.66 2.68 16.67
N ASP A 254 7.03 3.70 17.45
CA ASP A 254 8.30 4.44 17.36
C ASP A 254 9.54 3.51 17.55
N ASP A 255 9.67 2.47 16.74
CA ASP A 255 10.88 1.72 16.58
C ASP A 255 11.80 2.58 15.73
N GLU A 256 12.58 3.42 16.42
CA GLU A 256 13.69 4.21 15.88
C GLU A 256 14.75 3.34 15.14
N GLN A 257 14.53 2.02 15.00
CA GLN A 257 15.41 1.03 14.39
C GLN A 257 14.92 0.47 13.04
N ALA A 258 13.69 0.76 12.60
CA ALA A 258 13.22 0.33 11.29
C ALA A 258 13.91 1.14 10.18
N GLU A 259 14.73 0.47 9.35
CA GLU A 259 15.45 1.09 8.21
C GLU A 259 14.47 1.72 7.19
N LEU A 260 13.22 1.26 7.14
CA LEU A 260 12.17 1.76 6.26
C LEU A 260 10.82 1.88 6.96
N THR A 261 10.18 3.04 6.78
CA THR A 261 8.80 3.27 7.18
C THR A 261 7.85 2.33 6.42
N PRO A 262 6.87 1.69 7.09
CA PRO A 262 5.83 0.89 6.45
C PRO A 262 5.07 1.64 5.34
N HIS A 263 5.06 2.97 5.38
CA HIS A 263 4.45 3.81 4.34
C HIS A 263 5.12 3.70 2.97
N LEU A 264 6.36 3.23 2.89
CA LEU A 264 7.09 3.11 1.62
C LEU A 264 7.15 1.66 1.09
N LEU A 265 6.60 0.70 1.84
CA LEU A 265 6.64 -0.71 1.44
C LEU A 265 5.47 -1.04 0.50
N PRO A 266 5.74 -1.46 -0.75
CA PRO A 266 4.67 -1.80 -1.69
C PRO A 266 3.98 -3.11 -1.31
N TYR A 267 2.66 -3.04 -1.18
CA TYR A 267 1.78 -4.19 -1.05
C TYR A 267 1.44 -4.76 -2.42
N GLU A 268 1.54 -6.08 -2.53
CA GLU A 268 1.11 -6.85 -3.68
C GLU A 268 -0.24 -7.51 -3.39
N ALA A 269 -1.19 -7.38 -4.31
CA ALA A 269 -2.49 -8.03 -4.20
C ALA A 269 -2.49 -9.38 -4.92
N LEU A 270 -2.67 -10.48 -4.18
CA LEU A 270 -3.03 -11.77 -4.73
C LEU A 270 -4.54 -11.92 -4.75
N ILE A 271 -5.15 -11.64 -5.91
CA ILE A 271 -6.58 -11.84 -6.14
C ILE A 271 -6.81 -13.26 -6.63
N TRP A 272 -7.53 -14.10 -5.88
CA TRP A 272 -7.96 -15.42 -6.34
C TRP A 272 -9.40 -15.43 -6.87
N ALA A 273 -10.16 -14.34 -6.71
CA ALA A 273 -11.45 -14.17 -7.34
C ALA A 273 -11.79 -12.70 -7.57
N LYS A 274 -12.19 -12.32 -8.78
CA LYS A 274 -12.77 -10.99 -9.06
C LYS A 274 -14.30 -11.01 -9.16
N ASP A 275 -14.86 -12.20 -9.39
CA ASP A 275 -16.29 -12.46 -9.52
C ASP A 275 -16.61 -13.91 -9.09
N THR A 276 -17.90 -14.25 -9.08
CA THR A 276 -18.38 -15.60 -8.70
C THR A 276 -17.94 -16.70 -9.66
N THR A 277 -17.65 -16.37 -10.93
CA THR A 277 -17.21 -17.35 -11.91
C THR A 277 -15.75 -17.72 -11.64
N GLU A 278 -14.91 -16.72 -11.42
CA GLU A 278 -13.49 -16.93 -11.10
C GLU A 278 -13.32 -17.62 -9.74
N LEU A 279 -14.16 -17.29 -8.76
CA LEU A 279 -14.20 -17.98 -7.46
C LEU A 279 -14.40 -19.49 -7.60
N ARG A 280 -15.30 -19.92 -8.50
CA ARG A 280 -15.58 -21.34 -8.78
C ARG A 280 -14.49 -22.02 -9.61
N GLN A 281 -13.59 -21.25 -10.20
CA GLN A 281 -12.49 -21.73 -11.03
C GLN A 281 -11.17 -21.84 -10.26
N LEU A 282 -11.12 -21.37 -9.01
CA LEU A 282 -9.95 -21.52 -8.15
C LEU A 282 -9.67 -23.01 -7.92
N LYS A 283 -8.50 -23.44 -8.39
CA LYS A 283 -8.05 -24.83 -8.35
C LYS A 283 -7.15 -25.08 -7.16
N ARG A 284 -6.25 -24.13 -6.88
CA ARG A 284 -5.19 -24.31 -5.88
C ARG A 284 -4.68 -22.99 -5.37
N VAL A 285 -4.33 -22.97 -4.09
CA VAL A 285 -3.45 -21.95 -3.50
C VAL A 285 -2.10 -22.57 -3.16
N SER A 286 -1.04 -21.84 -3.48
CA SER A 286 0.34 -22.29 -3.27
C SER A 286 1.09 -21.33 -2.36
N ILE A 287 1.87 -21.88 -1.44
CA ILE A 287 2.81 -21.16 -0.59
C ILE A 287 4.22 -21.49 -1.06
N PHE A 288 5.04 -20.47 -1.27
CA PHE A 288 6.46 -20.62 -1.61
C PHE A 288 7.31 -20.22 -0.42
N THR A 289 8.25 -21.09 -0.06
CA THR A 289 9.19 -20.82 1.02
C THR A 289 10.63 -20.85 0.51
N THR A 290 11.47 -20.02 1.11
CA THR A 290 12.92 -20.12 0.95
C THR A 290 13.58 -20.66 2.20
N TYR A 291 14.66 -21.41 2.01
CA TYR A 291 15.52 -21.88 3.09
C TYR A 291 16.82 -21.08 3.19
N SER A 292 17.21 -20.74 4.41
CA SER A 292 18.54 -20.17 4.70
C SER A 292 19.21 -20.92 5.84
N ARG A 293 20.54 -21.04 5.72
CA ARG A 293 21.39 -21.62 6.76
C ARG A 293 22.25 -20.50 7.36
N GLY A 294 22.01 -20.21 8.63
CA GLY A 294 22.78 -19.25 9.41
C GLY A 294 23.82 -19.94 10.29
N LEU A 295 24.83 -19.16 10.68
CA LEU A 295 25.70 -19.49 11.80
C LEU A 295 25.40 -18.46 12.90
N TYR A 296 24.73 -18.89 13.95
CA TYR A 296 24.53 -18.07 15.14
C TYR A 296 25.68 -18.34 16.12
N THR A 297 26.47 -17.33 16.46
CA THR A 297 27.54 -17.49 17.45
C THR A 297 27.13 -16.81 18.74
N ASP A 298 26.84 -17.62 19.76
CA ASP A 298 26.65 -17.15 21.12
C ASP A 298 27.98 -17.28 21.87
N ALA A 299 28.34 -16.24 22.61
CA ALA A 299 29.55 -16.17 23.42
C ALA A 299 29.68 -17.33 24.43
N ASN A 300 28.55 -17.95 24.83
CA ASN A 300 28.51 -19.03 25.79
C ASN A 300 28.38 -20.42 25.17
N THR A 301 27.74 -20.56 24.00
CA THR A 301 27.45 -21.87 23.38
C THR A 301 28.22 -22.15 22.10
N GLY A 302 29.02 -21.19 21.62
CA GLY A 302 29.80 -21.29 20.39
C GLY A 302 28.94 -21.05 19.15
N THR A 303 29.48 -21.41 17.98
CA THR A 303 28.78 -21.26 16.71
C THR A 303 27.82 -22.42 16.46
N VAL A 304 26.53 -22.15 16.58
CA VAL A 304 25.43 -23.06 16.28
C VAL A 304 24.95 -22.83 14.84
N ARG A 305 24.75 -23.91 14.10
CA ARG A 305 24.10 -23.86 12.78
C ARG A 305 22.60 -23.69 13.00
N THR A 306 22.03 -22.62 12.46
CA THR A 306 20.60 -22.37 12.48
C THR A 306 20.03 -22.58 11.09
N GLU A 307 18.90 -23.27 11.03
CA GLU A 307 18.17 -23.58 9.80
C GLU A 307 16.84 -22.83 9.89
N SER A 308 16.54 -21.98 8.90
CA SER A 308 15.35 -21.15 8.92
C SER A 308 14.62 -21.16 7.58
N TYR A 309 13.29 -21.18 7.66
CA TYR A 309 12.39 -21.07 6.53
C TYR A 309 11.67 -19.72 6.58
N LYS A 310 11.41 -19.16 5.41
CA LYS A 310 10.68 -17.89 5.24
C LYS A 310 9.65 -18.03 4.14
N ILE A 311 8.46 -17.48 4.31
CA ILE A 311 7.48 -17.39 3.22
C ILE A 311 7.92 -16.27 2.29
N CYS A 312 8.16 -16.59 1.03
CA CYS A 312 8.71 -15.66 0.04
C CYS A 312 7.72 -15.32 -1.09
N GLY A 313 6.61 -16.04 -1.17
CA GLY A 313 5.57 -15.76 -2.16
C GLY A 313 4.33 -16.61 -1.97
N LEU A 314 3.25 -16.17 -2.59
CA LEU A 314 1.94 -16.80 -2.57
C LEU A 314 1.39 -16.86 -4.00
N GLY A 315 0.70 -17.95 -4.34
CA GLY A 315 0.14 -18.14 -5.68
C GLY A 315 -1.28 -18.69 -5.67
N ALA A 316 -2.02 -18.37 -6.73
CA ALA A 316 -3.34 -18.92 -7.02
C ALA A 316 -3.36 -19.49 -8.43
N GLU A 317 -3.79 -20.75 -8.57
CA GLU A 317 -3.95 -21.45 -9.85
C GLU A 317 -5.44 -21.72 -10.11
N PHE A 318 -5.82 -21.63 -11.38
CA PHE A 318 -7.20 -21.83 -11.83
C PHE A 318 -7.27 -23.05 -12.76
N VAL A 319 -8.49 -23.50 -13.06
CA VAL A 319 -8.73 -24.55 -14.06
C VAL A 319 -8.20 -24.14 -15.45
N ASP A 320 -7.80 -25.12 -16.27
CA ASP A 320 -6.99 -24.93 -17.49
C ASP A 320 -7.68 -24.08 -18.60
N GLU A 321 -8.97 -23.76 -18.45
CA GLU A 321 -9.75 -22.91 -19.37
C GLU A 321 -9.79 -21.42 -18.94
N HIS A 322 -9.18 -21.06 -17.81
CA HIS A 322 -9.18 -19.69 -17.32
C HIS A 322 -8.13 -18.82 -18.04
N ASN A 323 -8.60 -17.77 -18.73
CA ASN A 323 -7.75 -16.83 -19.48
C ASN A 323 -6.74 -16.05 -18.62
N GLY A 324 -6.91 -16.00 -17.31
CA GLY A 324 -6.06 -15.24 -16.40
C GLY A 324 -4.77 -15.95 -15.95
N GLY A 325 -4.61 -17.24 -16.27
CA GLY A 325 -3.43 -18.02 -15.88
C GLY A 325 -3.18 -18.07 -14.36
N GLN A 326 -2.00 -18.54 -13.96
CA GLN A 326 -1.56 -18.52 -12.56
C GLN A 326 -1.24 -17.09 -12.11
N ARG A 327 -1.70 -16.72 -10.91
CA ARG A 327 -1.34 -15.47 -10.24
C ARG A 327 -0.31 -15.74 -9.15
N LEU A 328 0.63 -14.83 -8.99
CA LEU A 328 1.74 -14.93 -8.04
C LEU A 328 2.05 -13.53 -7.49
N ILE A 329 2.27 -13.45 -6.19
CA ILE A 329 2.93 -12.32 -5.53
C ILE A 329 4.19 -12.81 -4.81
N GLY A 330 5.15 -11.91 -4.61
CA GLY A 330 6.48 -12.29 -4.13
C GLY A 330 7.24 -13.14 -5.15
N VAL A 331 8.04 -14.10 -4.67
CA VAL A 331 8.90 -14.95 -5.50
C VAL A 331 8.58 -16.44 -5.35
N ARG A 332 9.03 -17.23 -6.34
CA ARG A 332 8.84 -18.69 -6.36
C ARG A 332 9.86 -19.47 -5.52
N GLY A 333 10.81 -18.78 -4.88
CA GLY A 333 12.05 -19.35 -4.33
C GLY A 333 13.27 -18.63 -4.92
N LYS A 334 14.48 -19.09 -4.60
CA LYS A 334 15.74 -18.56 -5.12
C LYS A 334 15.80 -18.72 -6.64
N VAL A 335 16.21 -17.64 -7.31
CA VAL A 335 16.63 -17.67 -8.72
C VAL A 335 17.99 -18.37 -8.75
N GLU A 336 18.15 -19.43 -9.53
CA GLU A 336 19.35 -20.27 -9.57
C GLU A 336 20.64 -19.45 -9.67
N GLU A 337 21.57 -19.66 -8.74
CA GLU A 337 23.00 -19.52 -9.02
C GLU A 337 23.83 -20.32 -7.99
N GLY A 338 24.56 -21.32 -8.47
CA GLY A 338 25.54 -22.10 -7.71
C GLY A 338 25.19 -23.58 -7.54
N LYS A 339 25.98 -24.44 -8.18
CA LYS A 339 26.06 -25.87 -7.84
C LYS A 339 26.63 -26.01 -6.43
N LEU A 340 25.78 -26.01 -5.41
CA LEU A 340 26.17 -26.59 -4.13
C LEU A 340 25.96 -28.10 -4.25
N GLU A 341 27.04 -28.83 -4.51
CA GLU A 341 27.09 -30.28 -4.43
C GLU A 341 26.94 -30.68 -2.96
N ASP A 342 25.72 -30.80 -2.47
CA ASP A 342 25.43 -31.52 -1.23
C ASP A 342 24.03 -32.13 -1.35
N ASN A 343 23.96 -33.45 -1.53
CA ASN A 343 22.73 -34.25 -1.49
C ASN A 343 22.18 -34.32 -0.05
N ILE A 344 21.84 -33.19 0.55
CA ILE A 344 21.20 -33.15 1.87
C ILE A 344 19.69 -33.13 1.62
N LEU A 345 19.02 -34.25 1.94
CA LEU A 345 17.57 -34.32 2.00
C LEU A 345 17.09 -33.45 3.17
N LEU A 346 16.54 -32.27 2.87
CA LEU A 346 15.92 -31.38 3.85
C LEU A 346 14.46 -31.80 4.09
N ALA A 347 14.03 -31.83 5.35
CA ALA A 347 12.69 -32.31 5.73
C ALA A 347 11.54 -31.34 5.39
N GLY A 348 11.83 -30.15 4.85
CA GLY A 348 10.86 -29.10 4.59
C GLY A 348 10.29 -28.45 5.86
N PRO A 349 9.60 -27.31 5.72
CA PRO A 349 8.90 -26.71 6.84
C PRO A 349 7.75 -27.62 7.30
N PRO A 350 7.41 -27.63 8.61
CA PRO A 350 6.23 -28.32 9.11
C PRO A 350 4.95 -27.92 8.36
N VAL A 351 4.35 -28.87 7.66
CA VAL A 351 3.06 -28.70 6.99
C VAL A 351 1.96 -29.00 7.97
N SER A 352 1.05 -28.05 8.15
CA SER A 352 -0.18 -28.26 8.90
C SER A 352 -1.32 -28.40 7.91
N SER A 353 -1.88 -29.60 7.82
CA SER A 353 -2.97 -29.90 6.88
C SER A 353 -3.94 -30.90 7.50
N THR A 354 -5.23 -30.61 7.37
CA THR A 354 -6.31 -31.58 7.58
C THR A 354 -6.75 -32.23 6.26
N SER A 355 -6.29 -31.69 5.12
CA SER A 355 -6.60 -32.21 3.78
C SER A 355 -5.57 -33.24 3.31
N PRO A 356 -6.00 -34.41 2.79
CA PRO A 356 -5.10 -35.39 2.18
C PRO A 356 -4.54 -34.92 0.83
N ASP A 357 -5.13 -33.88 0.22
CA ASP A 357 -4.73 -33.35 -1.08
C ASP A 357 -3.58 -32.33 -1.00
N THR A 358 -3.15 -31.98 0.21
CA THR A 358 -2.03 -31.06 0.42
C THR A 358 -0.72 -31.73 0.00
N LYS A 359 -0.03 -31.11 -0.96
CA LYS A 359 1.23 -31.63 -1.50
C LYS A 359 2.34 -30.66 -1.17
N MET A 360 3.38 -31.16 -0.50
CA MET A 360 4.65 -30.45 -0.38
C MET A 360 5.64 -31.03 -1.37
N GLY A 361 6.19 -30.17 -2.21
CA GLY A 361 7.26 -30.52 -3.15
C GLY A 361 8.47 -29.64 -2.94
N GLU A 362 9.65 -30.24 -2.84
CA GLU A 362 10.90 -29.48 -2.93
C GLU A 362 11.07 -28.97 -4.37
N LYS A 363 11.37 -27.69 -4.53
CA LYS A 363 11.79 -27.13 -5.81
C LYS A 363 13.27 -27.41 -6.00
N LYS A 364 13.65 -27.81 -7.23
CA LYS A 364 14.99 -28.29 -7.62
C LYS A 364 16.15 -27.81 -6.71
N GLY A 365 16.62 -28.72 -5.84
CA GLY A 365 18.01 -28.81 -5.39
C GLY A 365 18.53 -27.84 -4.32
N HIS A 366 17.71 -26.97 -3.71
CA HIS A 366 18.24 -25.92 -2.82
C HIS A 366 17.43 -25.65 -1.54
N GLY A 367 16.56 -26.57 -1.13
CA GLY A 367 15.79 -26.43 0.12
C GLY A 367 14.63 -25.43 0.05
N ASP A 368 14.23 -24.98 -1.14
CA ASP A 368 13.04 -24.15 -1.31
C ASP A 368 11.81 -25.05 -1.50
N PHE A 369 10.74 -24.79 -0.77
CA PHE A 369 9.55 -25.66 -0.77
C PHE A 369 8.35 -24.95 -1.40
N ARG A 370 7.52 -25.77 -2.05
CA ARG A 370 6.20 -25.41 -2.53
C ARG A 370 5.18 -26.24 -1.78
N ILE A 371 4.19 -25.56 -1.18
CA ILE A 371 3.10 -26.21 -0.46
C ILE A 371 1.82 -25.86 -1.19
N ASP A 372 1.15 -26.87 -1.71
CA ASP A 372 -0.05 -26.74 -2.51
C ASP A 372 -1.27 -27.20 -1.73
N LEU A 373 -2.24 -26.30 -1.58
CA LEU A 373 -3.59 -26.61 -1.15
C LEU A 373 -4.48 -26.72 -2.40
N ASP A 374 -4.81 -27.95 -2.81
CA ASP A 374 -5.78 -28.18 -3.87
C ASP A 374 -7.19 -27.81 -3.34
N ILE A 375 -7.74 -26.72 -3.87
CA ILE A 375 -9.11 -26.25 -3.64
C ILE A 375 -10.10 -27.03 -4.54
N ASP A 376 -9.59 -27.96 -5.38
CA ASP A 376 -10.32 -28.87 -6.26
C ASP A 376 -11.51 -29.52 -5.54
N GLY A 377 -12.68 -28.93 -5.73
CA GLY A 377 -13.95 -29.43 -5.23
C GLY A 377 -15.04 -29.19 -6.27
N PRO A 378 -15.74 -30.22 -6.78
CA PRO A 378 -17.01 -29.99 -7.45
C PRO A 378 -17.99 -29.37 -6.45
N GLY A 379 -18.57 -28.22 -6.79
CA GLY A 379 -19.70 -27.62 -6.05
C GLY A 379 -19.33 -26.64 -4.93
N GLY A 380 -18.65 -25.53 -5.24
CA GLY A 380 -18.67 -24.33 -4.39
C GLY A 380 -17.70 -24.31 -3.20
N GLU A 381 -16.57 -25.01 -3.28
CA GLU A 381 -15.54 -24.85 -2.25
C GLU A 381 -14.83 -23.51 -2.40
N ILE A 382 -14.76 -22.75 -1.30
CA ILE A 382 -14.21 -21.40 -1.29
C ILE A 382 -13.35 -21.20 -0.03
N ILE A 383 -12.39 -20.29 -0.13
CA ILE A 383 -11.61 -19.84 1.01
C ILE A 383 -12.48 -18.94 1.87
N THR A 384 -12.68 -19.33 3.12
CA THR A 384 -13.46 -18.56 4.09
C THR A 384 -12.56 -17.79 5.04
N GLU A 385 -11.36 -18.31 5.32
CA GLU A 385 -10.46 -17.75 6.32
C GLU A 385 -8.99 -17.92 5.94
N VAL A 386 -8.20 -16.91 6.26
CA VAL A 386 -6.73 -16.97 6.24
C VAL A 386 -6.24 -16.85 7.68
N LEU A 387 -5.33 -17.73 8.06
CA LEU A 387 -4.74 -17.82 9.39
C LEU A 387 -3.26 -17.47 9.28
N ILE A 388 -2.82 -16.53 10.11
CA ILE A 388 -1.46 -16.01 10.12
C ILE A 388 -0.84 -16.27 11.49
N GLY A 389 0.33 -16.90 11.52
CA GLY A 389 1.16 -16.97 12.71
C GLY A 389 2.20 -15.86 12.67
N CYS A 390 2.29 -15.06 13.72
CA CYS A 390 3.34 -14.06 13.87
C CYS A 390 4.35 -14.51 14.91
N TYR A 391 5.64 -14.26 14.67
CA TYR A 391 6.69 -14.51 15.65
C TYR A 391 7.47 -13.21 15.87
N GLY A 392 7.27 -12.61 17.04
CA GLY A 392 7.69 -11.23 17.31
C GLY A 392 6.97 -10.22 16.43
N ASP A 393 7.50 -9.00 16.37
CA ASP A 393 6.86 -7.86 15.69
C ASP A 393 7.22 -7.75 14.19
N GLU A 394 8.12 -8.59 13.67
CA GLU A 394 8.80 -8.33 12.39
C GLU A 394 8.52 -9.33 11.26
N SER A 395 7.95 -10.52 11.52
CA SER A 395 7.79 -11.55 10.47
C SER A 395 6.58 -12.47 10.60
N VAL A 396 5.99 -12.84 9.45
CA VAL A 396 4.95 -13.86 9.36
C VAL A 396 5.61 -15.24 9.41
N ALA A 397 5.46 -15.91 10.55
CA ALA A 397 6.02 -17.23 10.83
C ALA A 397 5.08 -18.40 10.48
N GLY A 398 3.87 -18.12 10.01
CA GLY A 398 2.95 -19.16 9.55
C GLY A 398 1.85 -18.60 8.65
N PHE A 399 1.44 -19.39 7.67
CA PHE A 399 0.32 -19.08 6.79
C PHE A 399 -0.48 -20.34 6.55
N ARG A 400 -1.79 -20.27 6.80
CA ARG A 400 -2.72 -21.37 6.59
C ARG A 400 -4.04 -20.82 6.03
N VAL A 401 -4.67 -21.59 5.16
CA VAL A 401 -5.97 -21.26 4.57
C VAL A 401 -6.99 -22.27 5.06
N ARG A 402 -8.21 -21.81 5.36
CA ARG A 402 -9.38 -22.64 5.71
C ARG A 402 -10.48 -22.42 4.68
N THR A 403 -11.16 -23.50 4.28
CA THR A 403 -12.28 -23.46 3.35
C THR A 403 -13.64 -23.60 4.06
N ASN A 404 -14.73 -23.34 3.34
CA ASN A 404 -16.11 -23.59 3.80
C ASN A 404 -16.43 -25.08 4.06
N ARG A 405 -15.48 -25.99 3.81
CA ARG A 405 -15.59 -27.43 4.11
C ARG A 405 -14.65 -27.86 5.24
N ASP A 406 -14.16 -26.90 6.02
CA ASP A 406 -13.21 -27.10 7.13
C ASP A 406 -11.91 -27.80 6.70
N ARG A 407 -11.58 -27.75 5.39
CA ARG A 407 -10.27 -28.17 4.89
C ARG A 407 -9.28 -27.07 5.17
N GLU A 408 -8.14 -27.46 5.73
CA GLU A 408 -7.05 -26.57 6.05
C GLU A 408 -5.76 -27.06 5.43
N ALA A 409 -4.95 -26.13 4.93
CA ALA A 409 -3.56 -26.38 4.60
C ALA A 409 -2.71 -25.13 4.74
N GLY A 410 -1.47 -25.33 5.14
CA GLY A 410 -0.51 -24.27 5.38
C GLY A 410 0.80 -24.79 5.93
N CYS A 411 1.64 -23.87 6.35
CA CYS A 411 2.85 -24.19 7.09
C CYS A 411 3.04 -23.30 8.31
N HIS A 412 3.76 -23.87 9.26
CA HIS A 412 4.33 -23.15 10.40
C HIS A 412 5.84 -23.26 10.29
N LEU A 413 6.52 -22.11 10.29
CA LEU A 413 7.96 -22.02 10.10
C LEU A 413 8.72 -22.23 11.43
N ASN A 414 8.04 -22.05 12.56
CA ASN A 414 8.57 -22.28 13.91
C ASN A 414 7.72 -23.31 14.66
N SER A 415 8.38 -24.23 15.37
CA SER A 415 7.73 -25.23 16.23
C SER A 415 7.09 -24.63 17.48
N ASP A 416 7.51 -23.42 17.85
CA ASP A 416 7.16 -22.78 19.12
C ASP A 416 5.89 -21.92 19.02
N VAL A 417 5.45 -21.61 17.78
CA VAL A 417 4.17 -20.93 17.54
C VAL A 417 3.06 -21.96 17.70
N GLY A 418 2.34 -21.89 18.82
CA GLY A 418 1.22 -22.77 19.10
C GLY A 418 0.03 -22.49 18.17
N GLU A 419 -0.85 -23.48 17.94
CA GLU A 419 -2.08 -23.27 17.16
C GLU A 419 -3.00 -22.17 17.71
N SER A 420 -2.86 -21.83 18.99
CA SER A 420 -3.59 -20.77 19.68
C SER A 420 -3.09 -19.35 19.37
N GLU A 421 -1.95 -19.19 18.69
CA GLU A 421 -1.34 -17.88 18.36
C GLU A 421 -1.65 -17.42 16.93
N LEU A 422 -2.45 -18.21 16.19
CA LEU A 422 -2.87 -17.86 14.84
C LEU A 422 -3.95 -16.77 14.85
N MET A 423 -3.65 -15.63 14.24
CA MET A 423 -4.62 -14.59 13.94
C MET A 423 -5.46 -14.99 12.72
N SER A 424 -6.75 -14.65 12.73
CA SER A 424 -7.70 -15.06 11.70
C SER A 424 -8.26 -13.87 10.93
N ILE A 425 -8.06 -13.88 9.62
CA ILE A 425 -8.68 -12.98 8.65
C ILE A 425 -9.92 -13.65 8.09
N LYS A 426 -11.09 -13.07 8.35
CA LYS A 426 -12.36 -13.54 7.81
C LYS A 426 -13.13 -12.41 7.16
N ALA A 427 -13.74 -12.68 6.02
CA ALA A 427 -14.71 -11.74 5.47
C ALA A 427 -15.90 -11.56 6.44
N ARG A 428 -16.49 -10.37 6.43
CA ARG A 428 -17.72 -10.11 7.19
C ARG A 428 -18.89 -10.91 6.61
N PRO A 429 -20.00 -11.05 7.37
CA PRO A 429 -21.26 -11.52 6.81
C PRO A 429 -21.61 -10.80 5.51
N ASN A 430 -22.25 -11.47 4.56
CA ASN A 430 -22.57 -10.97 3.22
C ASN A 430 -21.35 -10.55 2.36
N LYS A 431 -20.15 -11.04 2.68
CA LYS A 431 -18.95 -10.83 1.84
C LYS A 431 -18.14 -12.11 1.72
N THR A 432 -17.41 -12.22 0.63
CA THR A 432 -16.49 -13.31 0.34
C THR A 432 -15.06 -12.82 0.44
N LEU A 433 -14.16 -13.64 0.98
CA LEU A 433 -12.73 -13.38 0.93
C LEU A 433 -12.21 -13.74 -0.47
N VAL A 434 -11.68 -12.76 -1.18
CA VAL A 434 -11.37 -12.87 -2.61
C VAL A 434 -9.88 -12.72 -2.93
N GLY A 435 -9.08 -12.39 -1.92
CA GLY A 435 -7.66 -12.24 -2.07
C GLY A 435 -6.99 -11.83 -0.78
N VAL A 436 -5.69 -11.55 -0.89
CA VAL A 436 -4.87 -10.94 0.16
C VAL A 436 -4.02 -9.82 -0.42
N VAL A 437 -3.64 -8.86 0.42
CA VAL A 437 -2.56 -7.91 0.15
C VAL A 437 -1.39 -8.24 1.07
N ALA A 438 -0.17 -8.23 0.55
CA ALA A 438 1.01 -8.61 1.33
C ALA A 438 2.26 -7.81 0.95
N THR A 439 3.17 -7.63 1.91
CA THR A 439 4.49 -7.00 1.70
C THR A 439 5.62 -8.01 1.87
N PHE A 440 6.68 -7.83 1.08
CA PHE A 440 7.87 -8.69 1.08
C PHE A 440 9.19 -7.90 1.22
N PRO A 441 9.37 -7.06 2.26
CA PRO A 441 10.46 -6.09 2.36
C PRO A 441 11.84 -6.71 2.58
N HIS A 442 11.98 -7.77 3.39
CA HIS A 442 13.31 -8.18 3.86
C HIS A 442 14.04 -9.16 2.92
N GLY A 443 15.34 -8.91 2.70
CA GLY A 443 16.33 -9.89 2.30
C GLY A 443 17.30 -10.17 3.44
N CYS A 444 17.12 -11.25 4.22
CA CYS A 444 18.16 -11.64 5.19
C CYS A 444 19.39 -12.16 4.45
N GLY A 445 20.54 -11.53 4.70
CA GLY A 445 21.85 -11.96 4.23
C GLY A 445 22.99 -11.29 4.99
N GLY A 446 23.14 -11.59 6.29
CA GLY A 446 24.30 -11.18 7.11
C GLY A 446 25.60 -11.96 6.82
N SER A 447 25.74 -12.51 5.62
CA SER A 447 26.92 -13.26 5.19
C SER A 447 27.47 -12.63 3.91
N LYS A 448 28.75 -12.24 3.94
CA LYS A 448 29.48 -11.67 2.80
C LYS A 448 29.52 -12.59 1.57
N ASP A 449 29.06 -13.83 1.68
CA ASP A 449 29.07 -14.85 0.61
C ASP A 449 27.69 -15.14 0.00
N GLU A 450 26.60 -14.49 0.43
CA GLU A 450 25.29 -14.70 -0.19
C GLU A 450 25.03 -13.65 -1.27
N GLY A 451 25.10 -14.06 -2.54
CA GLY A 451 24.87 -13.20 -3.72
C GLY A 451 23.54 -12.42 -3.68
N LEU A 452 23.47 -11.37 -4.51
CA LEU A 452 22.39 -10.40 -4.67
C LEU A 452 20.99 -10.97 -4.37
N ARG A 453 20.37 -10.49 -3.30
CA ARG A 453 19.02 -10.88 -2.86
C ARG A 453 18.08 -9.68 -2.93
N THR A 454 17.36 -9.53 -4.04
CA THR A 454 16.21 -8.63 -4.15
C THR A 454 14.95 -9.36 -3.65
N TYR A 455 14.36 -8.89 -2.53
CA TYR A 455 13.07 -9.30 -1.89
C TYR A 455 12.91 -10.78 -1.46
N LYS A 456 12.69 -11.09 -0.15
CA LYS A 456 12.60 -12.51 0.29
C LYS A 456 11.59 -12.92 1.37
N GLU A 457 10.98 -12.04 2.17
CA GLU A 457 10.15 -12.49 3.31
C GLU A 457 8.84 -11.74 3.48
N LEU A 458 7.75 -12.48 3.66
CA LEU A 458 6.43 -12.00 4.03
C LEU A 458 6.44 -11.38 5.44
N THR A 459 6.13 -10.10 5.55
CA THR A 459 6.09 -9.38 6.84
C THR A 459 4.72 -8.88 7.24
N SER A 460 3.87 -8.54 6.27
CA SER A 460 2.49 -8.12 6.49
C SER A 460 1.57 -8.82 5.52
N LEU A 461 0.39 -9.20 5.97
CA LEU A 461 -0.64 -9.82 5.15
C LEU A 461 -2.03 -9.45 5.66
N GLU A 462 -2.88 -8.95 4.77
CA GLU A 462 -4.26 -8.58 5.07
C GLU A 462 -5.23 -9.16 4.04
N GLY A 463 -6.49 -9.32 4.41
CA GLY A 463 -7.53 -9.88 3.55
C GLY A 463 -8.13 -8.86 2.60
N ILE A 464 -8.49 -9.29 1.40
CA ILE A 464 -9.38 -8.53 0.51
C ILE A 464 -10.73 -9.25 0.49
N SER A 465 -11.81 -8.53 0.81
CA SER A 465 -13.17 -9.04 0.72
C SER A 465 -14.05 -8.17 -0.17
N MET A 466 -15.05 -8.79 -0.79
CA MET A 466 -16.08 -8.11 -1.57
C MET A 466 -17.38 -8.89 -1.54
N ARG A 467 -18.48 -8.22 -1.91
CA ARG A 467 -19.78 -8.89 -2.08
C ARG A 467 -19.83 -9.56 -3.45
N LEU A 468 -20.03 -10.88 -3.45
CA LEU A 468 -20.16 -11.68 -4.67
C LEU A 468 -21.56 -12.29 -4.80
N GLY A 469 -22.34 -12.32 -3.72
CA GLY A 469 -23.62 -13.02 -3.69
C GLY A 469 -23.46 -14.53 -3.77
N ALA A 470 -22.34 -15.06 -3.26
CA ALA A 470 -22.13 -16.50 -3.14
C ALA A 470 -23.13 -17.10 -2.14
N GLU A 471 -23.58 -18.34 -2.35
CA GLU A 471 -24.58 -19.00 -1.48
C GLU A 471 -24.07 -19.17 -0.04
N GLU A 472 -22.75 -19.17 0.13
CA GLU A 472 -22.02 -19.26 1.39
C GLU A 472 -21.92 -17.92 2.14
N GLU A 473 -22.40 -16.82 1.57
CA GLU A 473 -22.50 -15.53 2.27
C GLU A 473 -23.53 -15.64 3.41
N THR A 474 -23.06 -15.51 4.66
CA THR A 474 -23.96 -15.51 5.83
C THR A 474 -24.77 -14.22 5.87
N ALA A 475 -26.10 -14.34 6.02
CA ALA A 475 -27.00 -13.21 6.07
C ALA A 475 -26.62 -12.21 7.18
N GLU A 476 -26.54 -10.91 6.84
CA GLU A 476 -26.50 -9.81 7.81
C GLU A 476 -27.65 -9.98 8.81
N LYS A 477 -27.32 -10.16 10.09
CA LYS A 477 -28.21 -9.68 11.14
C LYS A 477 -28.19 -8.16 11.00
N SER A 478 -29.35 -7.55 10.80
CA SER A 478 -29.50 -6.11 10.64
C SER A 478 -28.87 -5.37 11.82
N SER A 479 -27.63 -4.92 11.67
CA SER A 479 -27.06 -3.82 12.41
C SER A 479 -26.54 -2.86 11.35
N GLU A 480 -27.29 -1.78 11.17
CA GLU A 480 -26.78 -0.54 10.57
C GLU A 480 -25.61 -0.08 11.45
N GLU A 481 -24.41 -0.48 11.09
CA GLU A 481 -23.20 0.19 11.51
C GLU A 481 -22.48 0.59 10.22
N ASP A 482 -23.00 1.64 9.61
CA ASP A 482 -22.13 2.59 8.94
C ASP A 482 -21.05 2.98 9.96
N TYR A 483 -19.79 2.95 9.56
CA TYR A 483 -18.70 3.47 10.40
C TYR A 483 -18.89 4.98 10.55
N ASP A 484 -19.76 5.38 11.47
CA ASP A 484 -19.67 6.66 12.14
C ASP A 484 -18.42 6.58 13.02
N TYR A 485 -17.26 6.84 12.40
CA TYR A 485 -16.16 7.45 13.14
C TYR A 485 -16.58 8.90 13.45
N ASN A 486 -17.57 9.03 14.32
CA ASN A 486 -17.70 10.19 15.19
C ASN A 486 -16.68 9.97 16.29
N GLU A 487 -15.51 10.58 16.17
CA GLU A 487 -14.65 10.85 17.31
C GLU A 487 -13.80 12.09 17.00
N ASP A 488 -13.78 12.97 18.00
CA ASP A 488 -13.50 14.41 18.01
C ASP A 488 -12.23 14.90 17.29
#